data_AF-M6UTI1-F1
#
_entry.id   AF-M6UTI1-F1
#
_cell.length_a   1.000
_cell.length_b   1.000
_cell.length_c   1.000
_cell.angle_alpha   90.00
_cell.angle_beta   90.00
_cell.angle_gamma   90.00
#
_symmetry.space_group_name_H-M   'P 1'
#
loop_
_entity.id
_entity.type
_entity.pdbx_description
1 polymer ?
#
loop_
_entity_poly.entity_id
_entity_poly.type
_entity_poly.pdbx_seq_one_letter_code
_entity_poly.pdbx_strand_id
1 'polypeptide(L)'
;MFNLMRTKWIAEQFRLFKNLKGQTLREVKLWEMAFIEEGPSKKPLWAVPSLPFRQFIGIFLFLENREIYGIGTCQNGDSWGLINSFLDKYLDPAEEWAKPDSIYRVGDSDAFPVGLISDVKIFQNEKSDISCLYLTINGHKIALQAGEVYENSDGTLCVVKDDESILYFSKPEDISTIDFDTYY
;
A
#
# COMPACT_ATOMS: atom_id res chain seq x y z
N MET A 1 -25.04 2.77 17.32
CA MET A 1 -23.77 2.86 18.08
C MET A 1 -22.55 2.52 17.23
N PHE A 2 -22.59 1.44 16.42
CA PHE A 2 -21.50 1.06 15.50
C PHE A 2 -21.05 2.17 14.52
N ASN A 3 -21.97 2.88 13.88
CA ASN A 3 -21.61 3.97 12.94
C ASN A 3 -20.82 5.12 13.60
N LEU A 4 -21.13 5.47 14.84
CA LEU A 4 -20.43 6.54 15.55
C LEU A 4 -18.98 6.14 15.91
N MET A 5 -18.77 4.88 16.27
CA MET A 5 -17.43 4.35 16.54
C MET A 5 -16.60 4.29 15.25
N ARG A 6 -17.21 3.88 14.14
CA ARG A 6 -16.58 3.86 12.82
C ARG A 6 -16.15 5.25 12.36
N THR A 7 -17.04 6.24 12.39
CA THR A 7 -16.68 7.61 11.97
C THR A 7 -15.54 8.17 12.79
N LYS A 8 -15.53 7.93 14.11
CA LYS A 8 -14.42 8.35 14.98
C LYS A 8 -13.11 7.64 14.62
N TRP A 9 -13.16 6.34 14.33
CA TRP A 9 -11.98 5.58 13.95
C TRP A 9 -11.41 6.03 12.61
N ILE A 10 -12.23 6.22 11.57
CA ILE A 10 -11.77 6.77 10.28
C ILE A 10 -11.21 8.19 10.42
N ALA A 11 -11.87 9.04 11.23
CA ALA A 11 -11.37 10.38 11.49
C ALA A 11 -9.98 10.36 12.17
N GLU A 12 -9.74 9.38 13.04
CA GLU A 12 -8.43 9.15 13.64
C GLU A 12 -7.39 8.72 12.60
N GLN A 13 -7.72 7.79 11.70
CA GLN A 13 -6.83 7.42 10.60
C GLN A 13 -6.48 8.61 9.70
N PHE A 14 -7.48 9.45 9.40
CA PHE A 14 -7.29 10.68 8.63
C PHE A 14 -6.33 11.64 9.33
N ARG A 15 -6.51 11.85 10.65
CA ARG A 15 -5.63 12.67 11.47
C ARG A 15 -4.20 12.14 11.46
N LEU A 16 -4.03 10.84 11.63
CA LEU A 16 -2.73 10.18 11.63
C LEU A 16 -2.01 10.36 10.29
N PHE A 17 -2.67 10.14 9.16
CA PHE A 17 -2.05 10.41 7.85
C PHE A 17 -1.75 11.89 7.64
N LYS A 18 -2.64 12.81 8.05
CA LYS A 18 -2.37 14.25 7.96
C LYS A 18 -1.14 14.68 8.76
N ASN A 19 -0.86 14.02 9.88
CA ASN A 19 0.32 14.31 10.70
C ASN A 19 1.66 13.96 10.02
N LEU A 20 1.66 13.19 8.93
CA LEU A 20 2.86 12.95 8.13
C LEU A 20 3.36 14.24 7.47
N LYS A 21 2.48 15.21 7.19
CA LYS A 21 2.89 16.48 6.58
C LYS A 21 3.83 17.24 7.52
N GLY A 22 4.98 17.64 6.99
CA GLY A 22 6.03 18.33 7.73
C GLY A 22 7.03 17.39 8.40
N GLN A 23 6.81 16.07 8.37
CA GLN A 23 7.79 15.10 8.86
C GLN A 23 8.88 14.83 7.82
N THR A 24 10.09 14.53 8.29
CA THR A 24 11.18 14.04 7.45
C THR A 24 11.20 12.52 7.48
N LEU A 25 10.97 11.90 6.33
CA LEU A 25 11.12 10.46 6.13
C LEU A 25 12.60 10.13 5.90
N ARG A 26 13.18 9.24 6.71
CA ARG A 26 14.59 8.85 6.59
C ARG A 26 14.79 7.52 5.87
N GLU A 27 13.91 6.58 6.15
CA GLU A 27 14.00 5.21 5.65
C GLU A 27 12.59 4.66 5.44
N VAL A 28 12.48 3.73 4.49
CA VAL A 28 11.24 3.02 4.19
C VAL A 28 11.52 1.55 4.08
N LYS A 29 10.74 0.73 4.79
CA LYS A 29 10.69 -0.71 4.58
C LYS A 29 9.39 -1.09 3.92
N LEU A 30 9.49 -1.91 2.88
CA LEU A 30 8.35 -2.33 2.09
C LEU A 30 8.12 -3.82 2.28
N TRP A 31 6.86 -4.18 2.49
CA TRP A 31 6.39 -5.55 2.52
C TRP A 31 5.64 -5.81 1.24
N GLU A 32 6.34 -6.41 0.28
CA GLU A 32 5.84 -6.62 -1.07
C GLU A 32 5.19 -7.98 -1.21
N MET A 33 4.14 -8.02 -2.03
CA MET A 33 3.51 -9.25 -2.49
C MET A 33 3.72 -9.38 -4.01
N ALA A 34 4.08 -10.57 -4.46
CA ALA A 34 4.20 -10.87 -5.88
C ALA A 34 2.85 -10.75 -6.58
N PHE A 35 2.87 -10.43 -7.87
CA PHE A 35 1.68 -10.40 -8.74
C PHE A 35 1.27 -11.80 -9.20
N ILE A 36 2.25 -12.67 -9.38
CA ILE A 36 2.09 -14.04 -9.89
C ILE A 36 2.88 -14.96 -8.95
N GLU A 37 2.26 -16.03 -8.47
CA GLU A 37 2.87 -16.98 -7.54
C GLU A 37 3.97 -17.81 -8.21
N GLU A 38 3.66 -18.38 -9.38
CA GLU A 38 4.59 -19.23 -10.14
C GLU A 38 4.80 -18.68 -11.57
N GLY A 39 5.73 -17.74 -11.73
CA GLY A 39 6.10 -17.21 -13.03
C GLY A 39 6.82 -18.22 -13.94
N PRO A 40 7.23 -17.82 -15.17
CA PRO A 40 7.83 -18.71 -16.17
C PRO A 40 9.08 -19.46 -15.71
N SER A 41 9.81 -18.93 -14.71
CA SER A 41 10.97 -19.56 -14.10
C SER A 41 10.67 -20.38 -12.84
N LYS A 42 9.39 -20.68 -12.58
CA LYS A 42 8.90 -21.28 -11.33
C LYS A 42 9.23 -20.47 -10.08
N LYS A 43 9.13 -19.14 -10.21
CA LYS A 43 9.42 -18.18 -9.12
C LYS A 43 8.38 -17.07 -9.13
N PRO A 44 8.09 -16.46 -7.97
CA PRO A 44 7.17 -15.33 -7.90
C PRO A 44 7.63 -14.16 -8.78
N LEU A 45 6.68 -13.53 -9.48
CA LEU A 45 6.93 -12.31 -10.25
C LEU A 45 6.46 -11.07 -9.49
N TRP A 46 7.40 -10.17 -9.25
CA TRP A 46 7.21 -8.97 -8.42
C TRP A 46 6.89 -7.71 -9.25
N ALA A 47 6.95 -7.82 -10.57
CA ALA A 47 6.66 -6.73 -11.50
C ALA A 47 6.09 -7.31 -12.78
N VAL A 48 5.09 -6.61 -13.33
CA VAL A 48 4.47 -6.94 -14.60
C VAL A 48 4.54 -5.67 -15.47
N PRO A 49 5.16 -5.69 -16.66
CA PRO A 49 5.40 -4.48 -17.43
C PRO A 49 4.13 -3.69 -17.82
N SER A 50 2.98 -4.34 -17.89
CA SER A 50 1.68 -3.70 -18.16
C SER A 50 1.07 -2.99 -16.94
N LEU A 51 1.57 -3.25 -15.73
CA LEU A 51 1.08 -2.65 -14.49
C LEU A 51 2.06 -1.58 -14.00
N PRO A 52 1.67 -0.28 -13.97
CA PRO A 52 2.53 0.84 -13.60
C PRO A 52 2.70 1.03 -12.08
N PHE A 53 2.53 -0.04 -11.31
CA PHE A 53 2.58 -0.01 -9.85
C PHE A 53 3.25 -1.25 -9.26
N ARG A 54 3.53 -1.19 -7.96
CA ARG A 54 3.96 -2.34 -7.15
C ARG A 54 2.88 -2.65 -6.12
N GLN A 55 2.83 -3.89 -5.66
CA GLN A 55 1.84 -4.36 -4.69
C GLN A 55 2.50 -4.61 -3.33
N PHE A 56 1.99 -3.96 -2.29
CA PHE A 56 2.49 -4.08 -0.93
C PHE A 56 1.37 -4.48 0.03
N ILE A 57 1.68 -5.31 1.02
CA ILE A 57 0.77 -5.58 2.16
C ILE A 57 1.07 -4.67 3.35
N GLY A 58 2.20 -3.95 3.31
CA GLY A 58 2.61 -3.03 4.36
C GLY A 58 3.73 -2.10 3.92
N ILE A 59 3.70 -0.86 4.42
CA ILE A 59 4.73 0.15 4.18
C ILE A 59 5.10 0.77 5.53
N PHE A 60 6.37 0.69 5.91
CA PHE A 60 6.87 1.23 7.17
C PHE A 60 7.74 2.45 6.90
N LEU A 61 7.30 3.59 7.43
CA LEU A 61 7.95 4.87 7.29
C LEU A 61 8.72 5.17 8.58
N PHE A 62 10.05 5.26 8.49
CA PHE A 62 10.93 5.59 9.60
C PHE A 62 11.25 7.08 9.55
N LEU A 63 10.70 7.83 10.50
CA LEU A 63 10.82 9.28 10.54
C LEU A 63 12.07 9.74 11.30
N GLU A 64 12.50 10.97 11.04
CA GLU A 64 13.68 11.56 11.69
C GLU A 64 13.53 11.73 13.20
N ASN A 65 12.31 11.94 13.68
CA ASN A 65 11.97 11.99 15.11
C ASN A 65 11.96 10.60 15.79
N ARG A 66 12.35 9.53 15.07
CA ARG A 66 12.35 8.12 15.50
C ARG A 66 10.96 7.50 15.64
N GLU A 67 9.90 8.19 15.24
CA GLU A 67 8.58 7.57 15.10
C GLU A 67 8.56 6.66 13.87
N ILE A 68 7.78 5.59 13.97
CA ILE A 68 7.53 4.66 12.88
C ILE A 68 6.05 4.73 12.54
N TYR A 69 5.74 4.98 11.27
CA TYR A 69 4.38 4.93 10.75
C TYR A 69 4.22 3.70 9.86
N GLY A 70 3.29 2.82 10.21
CA GLY A 70 2.91 1.69 9.35
C GLY A 70 1.70 2.06 8.52
N ILE A 71 1.73 1.80 7.22
CA ILE A 71 0.58 1.89 6.32
C ILE A 71 0.21 0.47 5.94
N GLY A 72 -1.05 0.12 6.18
CA GLY A 72 -1.65 -1.16 5.85
C GLY A 72 -3.08 -0.94 5.35
N THR A 73 -3.81 -2.03 5.17
CA THR A 73 -5.24 -2.01 4.89
C THR A 73 -6.02 -2.62 6.04
N CYS A 74 -7.32 -2.34 6.09
CA CYS A 74 -8.23 -2.97 7.03
C CYS A 74 -9.59 -3.20 6.37
N GLN A 75 -10.14 -4.39 6.60
CA GLN A 75 -11.44 -4.79 6.11
C GLN A 75 -12.57 -4.07 6.86
N ASN A 76 -13.53 -3.59 6.10
CA ASN A 76 -14.75 -2.99 6.60
C ASN A 76 -15.94 -3.49 5.78
N GLY A 77 -16.47 -4.64 6.20
CA GLY A 77 -17.48 -5.38 5.44
C GLY A 77 -16.85 -6.02 4.21
N ASP A 78 -17.34 -5.63 3.04
CA ASP A 78 -16.93 -6.08 1.70
C ASP A 78 -15.99 -5.07 0.99
N SER A 79 -15.30 -4.22 1.75
CA SER A 79 -14.35 -3.24 1.21
C SER A 79 -13.19 -3.05 2.16
N TRP A 80 -12.07 -2.60 1.63
CA TRP A 80 -10.86 -2.31 2.36
C TRP A 80 -10.45 -0.85 2.20
N GLY A 81 -9.83 -0.31 3.24
CA GLY A 81 -9.24 1.02 3.22
C GLY A 81 -7.88 1.06 3.88
N LEU A 82 -7.09 2.06 3.48
CA LEU A 82 -5.79 2.37 4.06
C LEU A 82 -5.94 2.81 5.51
N ILE A 83 -5.07 2.29 6.38
CA ILE A 83 -5.01 2.65 7.79
C ILE A 83 -3.57 2.88 8.22
N ASN A 84 -3.39 3.68 9.26
CA ASN A 84 -2.17 3.64 10.03
C ASN A 84 -2.21 2.35 10.87
N SER A 85 -1.49 1.33 10.40
CA SER A 85 -1.34 0.06 11.07
C SER A 85 0.07 -0.04 11.64
N PHE A 86 0.29 0.54 12.82
CA PHE A 86 1.45 0.16 13.61
C PHE A 86 1.19 -1.24 14.17
N LEU A 87 1.75 -2.24 13.49
CA LEU A 87 1.63 -3.64 13.87
C LEU A 87 3.05 -4.15 14.11
N ASP A 88 3.41 -4.40 15.37
CA ASP A 88 4.73 -4.92 15.77
C ASP A 88 5.09 -6.21 15.03
N LYS A 89 4.08 -7.04 14.70
CA LYS A 89 4.22 -8.25 13.88
C LYS A 89 4.77 -7.98 12.47
N TYR A 90 4.79 -6.73 12.04
CA TYR A 90 5.31 -6.34 10.74
C TYR A 90 6.74 -5.80 10.77
N LEU A 91 7.37 -5.74 11.94
CA LEU A 91 8.82 -5.54 12.04
C LEU A 91 9.58 -6.87 12.07
N ASP A 92 8.87 -7.97 12.33
CA ASP A 92 9.41 -9.33 12.37
C ASP A 92 8.47 -10.26 11.60
N PRO A 93 8.64 -10.41 10.27
CA PRO A 93 7.78 -11.27 9.47
C PRO A 93 7.85 -12.69 9.99
N ALA A 94 6.69 -13.36 10.07
CA ALA A 94 6.63 -14.77 10.42
C ALA A 94 7.60 -15.57 9.54
N GLU A 95 8.28 -16.58 10.10
CA GLU A 95 9.28 -17.39 9.38
C GLU A 95 8.76 -17.93 8.04
N GLU A 96 7.45 -18.14 7.93
CA GLU A 96 6.78 -18.62 6.72
C GLU A 96 6.84 -17.63 5.54
N TRP A 97 6.92 -16.33 5.83
CA TRP A 97 6.99 -15.26 4.84
C TRP A 97 8.43 -14.97 4.41
N ALA A 98 9.40 -15.46 5.18
CA ALA A 98 10.83 -15.37 4.86
C ALA A 98 11.34 -16.56 4.01
N LYS A 99 10.46 -17.48 3.58
CA LYS A 99 10.83 -18.60 2.73
C LYS A 99 11.26 -18.10 1.34
N PRO A 100 12.32 -18.67 0.72
CA PRO A 100 12.80 -18.25 -0.60
C PRO A 100 11.75 -18.29 -1.72
N ASP A 101 10.75 -19.17 -1.58
CA ASP A 101 9.68 -19.38 -2.54
C ASP A 101 8.36 -18.71 -2.11
N SER A 102 8.40 -17.84 -1.09
CA SER A 102 7.23 -17.08 -0.66
C SER A 102 6.85 -16.01 -1.69
N ILE A 103 5.54 -15.77 -1.86
CA ILE A 103 5.02 -14.62 -2.60
C ILE A 103 5.22 -13.31 -1.82
N TYR A 104 5.73 -13.36 -0.59
CA TYR A 104 6.03 -12.19 0.23
C TYR A 104 7.53 -11.95 0.34
N ARG A 105 7.93 -10.68 0.32
CA ARG A 105 9.30 -10.29 0.67
C ARG A 105 9.33 -8.98 1.40
N VAL A 106 10.33 -8.84 2.27
CA VAL A 106 10.62 -7.61 2.99
C VAL A 106 11.94 -7.05 2.48
N GLY A 107 11.97 -5.77 2.19
CA GLY A 107 13.21 -5.12 1.80
C GLY A 107 13.13 -3.60 1.79
N ASP A 108 14.32 -3.01 1.76
CA ASP A 108 14.49 -1.61 1.41
C ASP A 108 14.20 -1.43 -0.08
N SER A 109 13.74 -0.25 -0.47
CA SER A 109 13.46 0.03 -1.87
C SER A 109 13.83 1.45 -2.22
N ASP A 110 14.85 1.58 -3.05
CA ASP A 110 15.27 2.84 -3.65
C ASP A 110 14.17 3.50 -4.50
N ALA A 111 13.13 2.74 -4.87
CA ALA A 111 12.00 3.27 -5.61
C ALA A 111 11.06 4.16 -4.77
N PHE A 112 11.16 4.15 -3.43
CA PHE A 112 10.31 4.99 -2.56
C PHE A 112 11.09 6.23 -2.12
N PRO A 113 10.61 7.46 -2.42
CA PRO A 113 11.36 8.67 -2.09
C PRO A 113 11.44 8.90 -0.58
N VAL A 114 12.59 9.41 -0.13
CA VAL A 114 12.84 9.85 1.26
C VAL A 114 13.02 11.37 1.33
N GLY A 115 12.87 11.96 2.51
CA GLY A 115 13.01 13.39 2.77
C GLY A 115 11.73 14.03 3.33
N LEU A 116 11.62 15.36 3.20
CA LEU A 116 10.49 16.11 3.74
C LEU A 116 9.18 15.75 3.04
N ILE A 117 8.18 15.32 3.81
CA ILE A 117 6.81 15.14 3.34
C ILE A 117 6.12 16.51 3.33
N SER A 118 6.07 17.16 2.18
CA SER A 118 5.56 18.53 2.05
C SER A 118 4.05 18.60 1.81
N ASP A 119 3.44 17.53 1.31
CA ASP A 119 1.99 17.47 1.09
C ASP A 119 1.41 16.07 1.30
N VAL A 120 0.18 16.04 1.83
CA VAL A 120 -0.61 14.83 2.07
C VAL A 120 -2.05 15.09 1.65
N LYS A 121 -2.52 14.38 0.63
CA LYS A 121 -3.94 14.38 0.22
C LYS A 121 -4.52 12.99 0.45
N ILE A 122 -5.75 12.97 0.96
CA ILE A 122 -6.44 11.76 1.38
C ILE A 122 -7.77 11.76 0.67
N PHE A 123 -8.10 10.64 0.04
CA PHE A 123 -9.36 10.41 -0.65
C PHE A 123 -10.07 9.23 0.00
N GLN A 124 -11.40 9.33 0.04
CA GLN A 124 -12.26 8.29 0.57
C GLN A 124 -13.11 7.70 -0.55
N ASN A 125 -13.48 6.43 -0.44
CA ASN A 125 -14.47 5.81 -1.32
C ASN A 125 -15.90 6.11 -0.87
N GLU A 126 -16.89 5.53 -1.55
CA GLU A 126 -18.32 5.70 -1.25
C GLU A 126 -18.71 5.19 0.14
N LYS A 127 -17.92 4.25 0.68
CA LYS A 127 -18.07 3.71 2.04
C LYS A 127 -17.34 4.56 3.08
N SER A 128 -16.77 5.71 2.70
CA SER A 128 -15.98 6.59 3.57
C SER A 128 -14.69 5.94 4.12
N ASP A 129 -14.24 4.84 3.54
CA ASP A 129 -12.93 4.26 3.85
C ASP A 129 -11.84 5.03 3.09
N ILE A 130 -10.65 5.15 3.67
CA ILE A 130 -9.54 5.86 3.02
C ILE A 130 -9.04 5.00 1.86
N SER A 131 -9.44 5.32 0.65
CA SER A 131 -9.09 4.52 -0.53
C SER A 131 -7.73 4.90 -1.11
N CYS A 132 -7.34 6.18 -1.00
CA CYS A 132 -6.11 6.65 -1.61
C CYS A 132 -5.40 7.74 -0.80
N LEU A 133 -4.06 7.67 -0.80
CA LEU A 133 -3.17 8.69 -0.27
C LEU A 133 -2.24 9.19 -1.38
N TYR A 134 -2.16 10.51 -1.54
CA TYR A 134 -1.13 11.15 -2.34
C TYR A 134 -0.14 11.84 -1.41
N LEU A 135 1.14 11.53 -1.59
CA LEU A 135 2.23 12.11 -0.82
C LEU A 135 3.16 12.88 -1.74
N THR A 136 3.66 14.03 -1.29
CA THR A 136 4.79 14.71 -1.91
C THR A 136 5.98 14.64 -0.96
N ILE A 137 7.02 13.90 -1.34
CA ILE A 137 8.21 13.64 -0.53
C ILE A 137 9.43 14.17 -1.28
N ASN A 138 10.10 15.18 -0.71
CA ASN A 138 11.23 15.86 -1.34
C ASN A 138 10.94 16.30 -2.80
N GLY A 139 9.71 16.74 -3.06
CA GLY A 139 9.25 17.15 -4.40
C GLY A 139 8.76 16.01 -5.30
N HIS A 140 9.02 14.75 -4.96
CA HIS A 140 8.49 13.59 -5.68
C HIS A 140 7.06 13.30 -5.25
N LYS A 141 6.15 13.15 -6.20
CA LYS A 141 4.76 12.78 -5.92
C LYS A 141 4.60 11.28 -6.08
N ILE A 142 3.90 10.65 -5.14
CA ILE A 142 3.54 9.23 -5.20
C ILE A 142 2.07 9.07 -4.82
N ALA A 143 1.46 7.94 -5.21
CA ALA A 143 0.15 7.54 -4.74
C ALA A 143 0.16 6.14 -4.15
N LEU A 144 -0.64 5.95 -3.10
CA LEU A 144 -0.96 4.68 -2.49
C LEU A 144 -2.46 4.47 -2.64
N GLN A 145 -2.89 3.36 -3.21
CA GLN A 145 -4.30 3.02 -3.43
C GLN A 145 -4.58 1.67 -2.78
N ALA A 146 -5.64 1.58 -1.98
CA ALA A 146 -6.15 0.28 -1.53
C ALA A 146 -6.62 -0.51 -2.75
N GLY A 147 -6.16 -1.76 -2.89
CA GLY A 147 -6.44 -2.58 -4.05
C GLY A 147 -5.45 -3.74 -4.18
N GLU A 148 -5.86 -4.75 -4.92
CA GLU A 148 -5.14 -6.02 -5.05
C GLU A 148 -5.16 -6.54 -6.48
N VAL A 149 -4.12 -7.27 -6.85
CA VAL A 149 -4.02 -7.98 -8.11
C VAL A 149 -4.22 -9.46 -7.86
N TYR A 150 -5.20 -10.04 -8.55
CA TYR A 150 -5.50 -11.46 -8.54
C TYR A 150 -5.00 -12.11 -9.84
N GLU A 151 -4.37 -13.26 -9.71
CA GLU A 151 -4.04 -14.14 -10.82
C GLU A 151 -5.19 -15.11 -11.09
N ASN A 152 -5.72 -15.12 -12.32
CA ASN A 152 -6.72 -16.10 -12.74
C ASN A 152 -6.05 -17.41 -13.18
N SER A 153 -6.84 -18.49 -13.26
CA SER A 153 -6.36 -19.81 -13.70
C SER A 153 -5.80 -19.85 -15.13
N ASP A 154 -6.11 -18.85 -15.95
CA ASP A 154 -5.58 -18.72 -17.32
C ASP A 154 -4.34 -17.82 -17.42
N GLY A 155 -3.84 -17.33 -16.28
CA GLY A 155 -2.68 -16.45 -16.17
C GLY A 155 -2.97 -14.97 -16.42
N THR A 156 -4.22 -14.59 -16.70
CA THR A 156 -4.61 -13.17 -16.77
C THR A 156 -4.68 -12.56 -15.37
N LEU A 157 -4.42 -11.25 -15.28
CA LEU A 157 -4.43 -10.53 -14.00
C LEU A 157 -5.67 -9.66 -13.89
N CYS A 158 -6.32 -9.64 -12.73
CA CYS A 158 -7.41 -8.72 -12.43
C CYS A 158 -6.98 -7.75 -11.34
N VAL A 159 -7.15 -6.45 -11.55
CA VAL A 159 -6.84 -5.43 -10.54
C VAL A 159 -8.12 -4.96 -9.87
N VAL A 160 -8.31 -5.31 -8.60
CA VAL A 160 -9.51 -4.98 -7.81
C VAL A 160 -9.23 -3.76 -6.95
N LYS A 161 -10.19 -2.83 -6.91
CA LYS A 161 -10.09 -1.62 -6.09
C LYS A 161 -10.60 -1.85 -4.67
N ASP A 162 -10.04 -1.10 -3.71
CA ASP A 162 -10.48 -1.10 -2.32
C ASP A 162 -10.41 -2.52 -1.70
N ASP A 163 -9.26 -3.18 -1.90
CA ASP A 163 -8.98 -4.56 -1.48
C ASP A 163 -7.76 -4.66 -0.53
N GLU A 164 -7.35 -5.88 -0.14
CA GLU A 164 -6.44 -6.13 1.00
C GLU A 164 -5.01 -5.58 0.81
N SER A 165 -4.59 -5.33 -0.43
CA SER A 165 -3.25 -4.83 -0.72
C SER A 165 -3.18 -3.30 -0.90
N ILE A 166 -1.95 -2.79 -1.02
CA ILE A 166 -1.61 -1.39 -1.32
C ILE A 166 -0.92 -1.35 -2.67
N LEU A 167 -1.53 -0.66 -3.63
CA LEU A 167 -0.95 -0.39 -4.94
C LEU A 167 -0.15 0.92 -4.87
N TYR A 168 1.17 0.82 -5.07
CA TYR A 168 2.09 1.95 -5.06
C TYR A 168 2.41 2.43 -6.46
N PHE A 169 2.06 3.69 -6.73
CA PHE A 169 2.36 4.37 -7.98
C PHE A 169 3.47 5.40 -7.76
N SER A 170 4.60 5.19 -8.45
CA SER A 170 5.71 6.15 -8.46
C SER A 170 5.37 7.45 -9.21
N LYS A 171 4.33 7.41 -10.04
CA LYS A 171 3.72 8.54 -10.73
C LYS A 171 2.22 8.51 -10.48
N PRO A 172 1.66 9.46 -9.72
CA PRO A 172 0.25 9.41 -9.36
C PRO A 172 -0.72 9.41 -10.54
N GLU A 173 -0.34 10.01 -11.67
CA GLU A 173 -1.15 10.04 -12.90
C GLU A 173 -1.43 8.63 -13.47
N ASP A 174 -0.55 7.66 -13.23
CA ASP A 174 -0.70 6.28 -13.71
C ASP A 174 -1.88 5.55 -13.04
N ILE A 175 -2.43 6.06 -11.93
CA ILE A 175 -3.64 5.50 -11.33
C ILE A 175 -4.83 5.57 -12.29
N SER A 176 -4.86 6.58 -13.16
CA SER A 176 -5.96 6.81 -14.11
C SER A 176 -5.89 5.92 -15.34
N THR A 177 -4.77 5.22 -15.54
CA THR A 177 -4.62 4.25 -16.63
C THR A 177 -5.08 2.85 -16.22
N ILE A 178 -5.43 2.67 -14.94
CA ILE A 178 -5.94 1.40 -14.42
C ILE A 178 -7.46 1.40 -14.57
N ASP A 179 -7.95 0.52 -15.43
CA ASP A 179 -9.32 0.06 -15.37
C ASP A 179 -9.42 -1.00 -14.27
N PHE A 180 -10.01 -0.61 -13.14
CA PHE A 180 -10.24 -1.52 -12.03
C PHE A 180 -11.37 -2.49 -12.39
N ASP A 181 -11.33 -3.70 -11.82
CA ASP A 181 -12.27 -4.78 -12.09
C ASP A 181 -12.25 -5.26 -13.55
N THR A 182 -11.11 -5.07 -14.21
CA THR A 182 -10.82 -5.48 -15.59
C THR A 182 -9.56 -6.36 -15.66
N TYR A 183 -9.49 -7.21 -16.69
CA TYR A 183 -8.41 -8.16 -16.91
C TYR A 183 -7.27 -7.58 -17.76
N TYR A 184 -6.03 -7.94 -17.40
CA TYR A 184 -4.76 -7.53 -18.01
C TYR A 184 -3.94 -8.73 -18.48
#